data_AF-A0A380FA28-F1
#
_entry.id   AF-A0A380FA28-F1
#
_cell.length_a   1.000
_cell.length_b   1.000
_cell.length_c   1.000
_cell.angle_alpha   90.00
_cell.angle_beta   90.00
_cell.angle_gamma   90.00
#
_symmetry.space_group_name_H-M   'P 1'
#
loop_
_entity.id
_entity.type
_entity.pdbx_description
1 polymer ?
#
loop_
_entity_poly.entity_id
_entity_poly.type
_entity_poly.pdbx_seq_one_letter_code
_entity_poly.pdbx_strand_id
1 'polypeptide(L)'
;MGKHIVRAKGIVWLAQYNNVACLFSQAGSAVELHPVTYWVASMDESAQRTILNEREDVREMWDPEYGDRNTQFVIIGTHLDVAQIEQELDQCLLQHDEIDMNWHTLKDPFVWVLQ
;
A
#
# COMPACT_ATOMS: atom_id res chain seq x y z
N MET A 1 -12.20 14.14 7.28
CA MET A 1 -11.02 13.54 7.92
C MET A 1 -10.77 14.02 9.35
N GLY A 2 -11.19 13.21 10.33
CA GLY A 2 -10.36 12.87 11.49
C GLY A 2 -10.08 13.90 12.59
N LYS A 3 -11.04 14.70 13.06
CA LYS A 3 -10.82 15.53 14.28
C LYS A 3 -10.32 14.73 15.49
N HIS A 4 -10.55 13.42 15.50
CA HIS A 4 -10.11 12.55 16.56
C HIS A 4 -9.00 11.56 16.19
N ILE A 5 -8.52 11.58 14.94
CA ILE A 5 -7.34 10.82 14.51
C ILE A 5 -6.11 11.61 14.93
N VAL A 6 -5.23 10.97 15.69
CA VAL A 6 -3.98 11.55 16.21
C VAL A 6 -2.81 11.19 15.30
N ARG A 7 -2.76 9.92 14.87
CA ARG A 7 -1.67 9.39 14.05
C ARG A 7 -2.18 8.27 13.14
N ALA A 8 -1.58 8.15 11.97
CA ALA A 8 -1.66 6.93 11.18
C ALA A 8 -0.27 6.56 10.65
N LYS A 9 0.05 5.27 10.53
CA LYS A 9 1.34 4.82 9.97
C LYS A 9 1.28 3.40 9.45
N GLY A 10 1.88 3.15 8.29
CA GLY A 10 2.12 1.80 7.78
C GLY A 10 2.43 1.77 6.30
N ILE A 11 2.41 0.57 5.73
CA ILE A 11 2.68 0.33 4.32
C ILE A 11 1.38 0.40 3.54
N VAL A 12 1.41 1.05 2.39
CA VAL A 12 0.31 1.04 1.43
C VAL A 12 0.83 0.64 0.06
N TRP A 13 0.00 -0.08 -0.67
CA TRP A 13 0.20 -0.42 -2.08
C TRP A 13 -0.61 0.54 -2.96
N LEU A 14 0.08 1.22 -3.88
CA LEU A 14 -0.53 2.18 -4.80
C LEU A 14 -0.48 1.63 -6.22
N ALA A 15 -1.62 1.68 -6.92
CA ALA A 15 -1.74 1.16 -8.29
C ALA A 15 -0.73 1.80 -9.25
N GLN A 16 -0.56 3.13 -9.23
CA GLN A 16 0.41 3.81 -10.11
C GLN A 16 1.87 3.46 -9.79
N TYR A 17 2.14 2.99 -8.57
CA TYR A 17 3.48 2.65 -8.08
C TYR A 17 3.57 1.17 -7.71
N ASN A 18 3.04 0.32 -8.60
CA ASN A 18 2.85 -1.12 -8.38
C ASN A 18 4.13 -1.91 -8.03
N ASN A 19 5.31 -1.34 -8.28
CA ASN A 19 6.59 -2.01 -8.07
C ASN A 19 7.15 -1.76 -6.66
N VAL A 20 6.64 -0.76 -5.93
CA VAL A 20 7.20 -0.34 -4.64
C VAL A 20 6.16 -0.29 -3.54
N ALA A 21 6.58 -0.68 -2.34
CA ALA A 21 5.86 -0.42 -1.10
C ALA A 21 6.05 1.05 -0.72
N CYS A 22 4.96 1.71 -0.35
CA CYS A 22 4.99 3.10 0.08
C CYS A 22 4.73 3.21 1.59
N LEU A 23 5.51 4.03 2.29
CA LEU A 23 5.26 4.34 3.69
C LEU A 23 4.30 5.52 3.80
N PHE A 24 3.14 5.27 4.37
CA PHE A 24 2.18 6.29 4.80
C PHE A 24 2.46 6.69 6.24
N SER A 25 2.51 7.99 6.52
CA SER A 25 2.64 8.52 7.87
C SER A 25 1.84 9.82 8.02
N GLN A 26 0.96 9.86 9.02
CA GLN A 26 0.25 11.05 9.45
C GLN A 26 0.55 11.33 10.92
N ALA A 27 0.85 12.58 11.28
CA ALA A 27 0.84 13.07 12.65
C ALA A 27 0.16 14.44 12.72
N GLY A 28 -0.97 14.53 13.42
CA GLY A 28 -1.80 15.72 13.40
C GLY A 28 -2.24 16.07 11.98
N SER A 29 -1.93 17.30 11.52
CA SER A 29 -2.24 17.76 10.16
C SER A 29 -1.16 17.41 9.12
N ALA A 30 0.01 16.94 9.55
CA ALA A 30 1.08 16.57 8.63
C ALA A 30 0.82 15.16 8.08
N VAL A 31 0.87 15.02 6.76
CA VAL A 31 0.72 13.76 6.04
C VAL A 31 1.88 13.62 5.07
N GLU A 32 2.47 12.44 5.06
CA GLU A 32 3.55 12.06 4.17
C GLU A 32 3.28 10.68 3.57
N LEU A 33 3.64 10.53 2.30
CA LEU A 33 3.63 9.30 1.55
C LEU A 33 4.89 9.26 0.69
N HIS A 34 5.65 8.17 0.71
CA HIS A 34 6.83 8.01 -0.14
C HIS A 34 7.20 6.53 -0.35
N PRO A 35 7.82 6.16 -1.49
CA PRO A 35 8.36 4.82 -1.72
C PRO A 35 9.45 4.48 -0.71
N VAL A 36 9.48 3.23 -0.22
CA VAL A 36 10.50 2.78 0.75
C VAL A 36 11.24 1.52 0.34
N THR A 37 10.62 0.61 -0.42
CA THR A 37 11.28 -0.59 -0.94
C THR A 37 10.54 -1.13 -2.15
N TYR A 38 11.22 -1.90 -2.98
CA TYR A 38 10.59 -2.73 -4.00
C TYR A 38 9.88 -3.93 -3.38
N TRP A 39 8.72 -4.31 -3.94
CA TRP A 39 8.06 -5.56 -3.61
C TRP A 39 8.89 -6.74 -4.11
N VAL A 40 8.90 -7.86 -3.40
CA VAL A 40 9.53 -9.09 -3.88
C VAL A 40 8.91 -9.50 -5.21
N ALA A 41 7.60 -9.37 -5.34
CA ALA A 41 6.85 -9.66 -6.56
C ALA A 41 7.11 -8.68 -7.73
N SER A 42 7.97 -7.67 -7.55
CA SER A 42 8.49 -6.83 -8.64
C SER A 42 9.89 -7.24 -9.14
N MET A 43 10.54 -8.18 -8.44
CA MET A 43 11.87 -8.69 -8.78
C MET A 43 11.79 -9.77 -9.87
N ASP A 44 12.95 -10.20 -10.40
CA ASP A 44 13.00 -11.36 -11.31
C ASP A 44 12.63 -12.68 -10.60
N GLU A 45 12.19 -13.68 -11.36
CA GLU A 45 11.74 -14.98 -10.82
C GLU A 45 12.81 -15.71 -10.00
N SER A 46 14.10 -15.51 -10.31
CA SER A 46 15.19 -16.19 -9.60
C SER A 46 15.41 -15.58 -8.20
N ALA A 47 15.33 -14.25 -8.10
CA ALA A 47 15.36 -13.53 -6.84
C ALA A 47 14.11 -13.83 -6.00
N GLN A 48 12.93 -13.81 -6.62
CA GLN A 48 11.67 -14.19 -5.95
C GLN A 48 11.77 -15.58 -5.34
N ARG A 49 12.20 -16.58 -6.12
CA ARG A 49 12.33 -17.97 -5.64
C ARG A 49 13.33 -18.10 -4.50
N THR A 50 14.44 -17.38 -4.58
CA THR A 50 15.45 -17.35 -3.50
C THR A 50 14.83 -16.82 -2.22
N ILE A 51 14.17 -15.65 -2.29
CA ILE A 51 13.53 -15.03 -1.13
C ILE A 51 12.41 -15.91 -0.57
N LEU A 52 11.53 -16.48 -1.40
CA LEU A 52 10.43 -17.34 -0.96
C LEU A 52 10.91 -18.64 -0.30
N ASN A 53 12.11 -19.12 -0.64
CA ASN A 53 12.73 -20.26 0.02
C ASN A 53 13.37 -19.90 1.36
N GLU A 54 13.90 -18.68 1.49
CA GLU A 54 14.66 -18.23 2.65
C GLU A 54 13.81 -17.48 3.70
N ARG A 55 12.73 -16.83 3.27
CA ARG A 55 11.87 -15.94 4.07
C ARG A 55 10.47 -16.52 4.20
N GLU A 56 10.25 -17.26 5.29
CA GLU A 56 8.95 -17.84 5.61
C GLU A 56 7.85 -16.78 5.75
N ASP A 57 8.15 -15.64 6.34
CA ASP A 57 7.21 -14.52 6.52
C ASP A 57 6.69 -13.96 5.20
N VAL A 58 7.54 -13.86 4.18
CA VAL A 58 7.13 -13.43 2.82
C VAL A 58 6.28 -14.52 2.17
N ARG A 59 6.69 -15.79 2.32
CA ARG A 59 5.99 -16.93 1.76
C ARG A 59 4.57 -17.10 2.33
N GLU A 60 4.40 -16.87 3.63
CA GLU A 60 3.09 -16.97 4.29
C GLU A 60 2.12 -15.88 3.85
N MET A 61 2.62 -14.69 3.51
CA MET A 61 1.81 -13.58 3.03
C MET A 61 1.68 -13.56 1.49
N TRP A 62 2.26 -14.53 0.79
CA TRP A 62 2.32 -14.52 -0.66
C TRP A 62 0.95 -14.81 -1.28
N ASP A 63 0.45 -13.85 -2.05
CA ASP A 63 -0.72 -14.01 -2.87
C ASP A 63 -0.34 -14.57 -4.27
N PRO A 64 -1.09 -15.53 -4.84
CA PRO A 64 -0.79 -16.07 -6.16
C PRO A 64 -0.85 -15.05 -7.31
N GLU A 65 -1.66 -14.00 -7.19
CA GLU A 65 -1.88 -12.97 -8.20
C GLU A 65 -1.01 -11.73 -7.93
N TYR A 66 -0.94 -11.30 -6.68
CA TYR A 66 -0.30 -10.03 -6.30
C TYR A 66 1.05 -10.19 -5.59
N GLY A 67 1.43 -11.41 -5.21
CA GLY A 67 2.66 -11.71 -4.48
C GLY A 67 2.65 -11.13 -3.07
N ASP A 68 3.71 -10.43 -2.68
CA ASP A 68 3.83 -9.82 -1.34
C ASP A 68 3.18 -8.42 -1.23
N ARG A 69 2.52 -7.94 -2.29
CA ARG A 69 1.88 -6.62 -2.32
C ARG A 69 0.70 -6.55 -1.36
N ASN A 70 0.73 -5.63 -0.41
CA ASN A 70 -0.38 -5.41 0.50
C ASN A 70 -0.47 -3.96 1.00
N THR A 71 -1.61 -3.64 1.60
CA THR A 71 -1.82 -2.41 2.37
C THR A 71 -2.06 -2.78 3.82
N GLN A 72 -1.20 -2.31 4.71
CA GLN A 72 -1.28 -2.54 6.14
C GLN A 72 -0.80 -1.32 6.91
N PHE A 73 -1.71 -0.67 7.62
CA PHE A 73 -1.39 0.47 8.46
C PHE A 73 -2.32 0.56 9.67
N VAL A 74 -1.87 1.31 10.67
CA VAL A 74 -2.66 1.56 11.88
C VAL A 74 -3.15 3.00 11.90
N ILE A 75 -4.35 3.20 12.43
CA ILE A 75 -4.91 4.51 12.76
C ILE A 75 -5.09 4.56 14.27
N ILE A 76 -4.59 5.62 14.89
CA ILE A 76 -4.63 5.85 16.34
C ILE A 76 -5.39 7.14 16.58
N GLY A 77 -6.39 7.08 17.45
CA GLY A 77 -7.19 8.23 17.84
C GLY A 77 -8.11 7.93 19.00
N THR A 78 -8.95 8.91 19.34
CA THR A 78 -9.98 8.78 20.37
C THR A 78 -11.35 8.83 19.71
N HIS A 79 -12.41 8.23 20.26
CA HIS A 79 -13.77 8.33 19.70
C HIS A 79 -13.83 8.15 18.17
N LEU A 80 -13.07 7.17 17.65
CA LEU A 80 -12.99 6.94 16.21
C LEU A 80 -14.33 6.40 15.72
N ASP A 81 -14.86 7.01 14.66
CA ASP A 81 -15.94 6.42 13.88
C ASP A 81 -15.32 5.41 12.91
N VAL A 82 -15.14 4.18 13.38
CA VAL A 82 -14.46 3.12 12.62
C VAL A 82 -15.20 2.80 11.33
N ALA A 83 -16.53 2.76 11.36
CA ALA A 83 -17.34 2.46 10.18
C ALA A 83 -17.21 3.55 9.11
N GLN A 84 -17.21 4.83 9.51
CA GLN A 84 -16.96 5.92 8.56
C GLN A 84 -15.55 5.82 7.97
N ILE A 85 -14.54 5.52 8.79
CA ILE A 85 -13.14 5.40 8.34
C ILE A 85 -13.00 4.25 7.34
N GLU A 86 -13.55 3.08 7.63
CA GLU A 86 -13.55 1.93 6.72
C GLU A 86 -14.23 2.29 5.39
N GLN A 87 -15.40 2.94 5.43
CA GLN A 87 -16.10 3.37 4.23
C GLN A 87 -15.31 4.40 3.39
N GLU A 88 -14.58 5.32 4.03
CA GLU A 88 -13.71 6.28 3.33
C GLU A 88 -12.48 5.59 2.72
N LEU A 89 -11.94 4.56 3.37
CA LEU A 89 -10.82 3.76 2.86
C LEU A 89 -11.26 2.84 1.69
N ASP A 90 -12.44 2.23 1.77
CA ASP A 90 -12.98 1.38 0.72
C ASP A 90 -13.18 2.16 -0.60
N GLN A 91 -13.52 3.46 -0.51
CA GLN A 91 -13.61 4.34 -1.68
C GLN A 91 -12.27 4.60 -2.36
N CYS A 92 -11.15 4.32 -1.68
CA CYS A 92 -9.81 4.46 -2.23
C CYS A 92 -9.32 3.17 -2.92
N LEU A 93 -10.04 2.06 -2.78
CA LEU A 93 -9.72 0.81 -3.46
C LEU A 93 -10.05 0.92 -4.95
N LEU A 94 -9.27 0.20 -5.77
CA LEU A 94 -9.59 0.02 -7.18
C LEU A 94 -10.96 -0.63 -7.32
N GLN A 95 -11.76 -0.11 -8.24
CA GLN A 95 -12.99 -0.74 -8.67
C GLN A 95 -12.68 -1.96 -9.55
N HIS A 96 -13.65 -2.86 -9.68
CA HIS A 96 -13.46 -4.12 -10.40
C HIS A 96 -13.01 -3.92 -11.85
N ASP A 97 -13.52 -2.88 -12.52
CA ASP A 97 -13.15 -2.50 -13.88
C ASP A 97 -11.76 -1.85 -13.98
N GLU A 98 -11.21 -1.33 -12.87
CA GLU A 98 -9.87 -0.73 -12.83
C GLU A 98 -8.76 -1.76 -12.60
N ILE A 99 -9.06 -2.93 -12.04
CA ILE A 99 -8.06 -3.97 -11.71
C ILE A 99 -7.28 -4.41 -12.96
N ASP A 100 -7.97 -4.66 -14.07
CA ASP A 100 -7.37 -5.13 -15.32
C ASP A 100 -6.86 -3.99 -16.23
N MET A 101 -6.98 -2.73 -15.80
CA MET A 101 -6.53 -1.58 -16.58
C MET A 101 -5.03 -1.39 -16.50
N ASN A 102 -4.49 -0.65 -17.47
CA ASN A 102 -3.14 -0.12 -17.34
C ASN A 102 -3.11 0.99 -16.28
N TRP A 103 -2.64 0.66 -15.07
CA TRP A 103 -2.61 1.58 -13.93
C TRP A 103 -1.74 2.82 -14.13
N HIS A 104 -0.82 2.83 -15.10
CA HIS A 104 -0.08 4.05 -15.48
C HIS A 104 -0.97 5.15 -16.07
N THR A 105 -2.21 4.82 -16.45
CA THR A 105 -3.20 5.80 -16.95
C THR A 105 -4.00 6.47 -15.83
N LEU A 106 -3.94 5.93 -14.61
CA LEU A 106 -4.60 6.53 -13.45
C LEU A 106 -3.91 7.84 -13.10
N LYS A 107 -4.70 8.82 -12.62
CA LYS A 107 -4.19 10.14 -12.25
C LYS A 107 -3.16 10.02 -11.14
N ASP A 108 -1.92 10.40 -11.41
CA ASP A 108 -0.84 10.39 -10.42
C ASP A 108 -0.62 11.80 -9.81
N PRO A 109 -0.90 12.02 -8.52
CA PRO A 109 -0.68 13.30 -7.87
C PRO A 109 0.77 13.50 -7.36
N PHE A 110 1.60 12.45 -7.34
CA PHE A 110 2.91 12.46 -6.68
C PHE A 110 4.09 12.63 -7.65
N VAL A 111 3.96 12.15 -8.89
CA VAL A 111 4.95 12.30 -9.98
C VAL A 111 6.35 11.81 -9.56
N TRP A 112 6.43 10.71 -8.81
CA TRP A 112 7.71 10.15 -8.38
C TRP A 112 8.46 9.50 -9.54
N VAL A 113 9.77 9.66 -9.54
CA VAL A 113 10.68 8.93 -10.42
C VAL A 113 11.34 7.84 -9.59
N LEU A 114 10.95 6.59 -9.83
CA LEU A 114 11.57 5.42 -9.21
C LEU A 114 12.93 5.17 -9.88
N GLN A 115 13.95 4.82 -9.08
CA GLN A 115 15.32 4.59 -9.53
C GLN A 115 15.61 3.12 -9.78
#